data_AF-A0A180GJE1-F1
#
_entry.id   AF-A0A180GJE1-F1
#
_cell.length_a   1.000
_cell.length_b   1.000
_cell.length_c   1.000
_cell.angle_alpha   90.00
_cell.angle_beta   90.00
_cell.angle_gamma   90.00
#
_symmetry.space_group_name_H-M   'P 1'
#
loop_
_entity.id
_entity.type
_entity.pdbx_description
1 polymer ?
#
loop_
_entity_poly.entity_id
_entity_poly.type
_entity_poly.pdbx_seq_one_letter_code
_entity_poly.pdbx_strand_id
1 'polypeptide(L)'
;MVLAVHDLENFIDNPPLPNPTNKMKQKAQKTANLLCSNLTNGVFNTIVKKENSKNPYELWAMFKSVYASDSILAGYEVCARWEDTQFHNDMDAYITGIEECLAKFDLLGMIIPDFVICCSIISRITKKRPFLMQSLFGDLAALGKPKFVINCL
;
A
#
# COMPACT_ATOMS: atom_id res chain seq x y z
N MET A 1 7.69 -21.21 6.72
CA MET A 1 6.31 -21.75 6.77
C MET A 1 5.37 -20.60 7.08
N VAL A 2 4.64 -20.09 6.08
CA VAL A 2 3.68 -18.99 6.28
C VAL A 2 2.43 -19.60 6.92
N LEU A 3 2.22 -19.33 8.20
CA LEU A 3 1.00 -19.72 8.90
C LEU A 3 -0.13 -18.81 8.43
N ALA A 4 -0.80 -19.16 7.33
CA ALA A 4 -2.00 -18.47 6.89
C ALA A 4 -3.11 -18.69 7.95
N VAL A 5 -3.36 -17.68 8.77
CA VAL A 5 -4.51 -17.67 9.68
C VAL A 5 -5.70 -17.12 8.89
N HIS A 6 -6.59 -18.00 8.44
CA HIS A 6 -7.80 -17.66 7.68
C HIS A 6 -8.84 -16.78 8.44
N ASP A 7 -8.47 -16.21 9.60
CA ASP A 7 -9.32 -15.39 10.47
C ASP A 7 -8.60 -14.11 10.95
N LEU A 8 -7.49 -13.70 10.31
CA LEU A 8 -6.67 -12.54 10.75
C LEU A 8 -7.54 -11.29 10.98
N GLU A 9 -8.32 -10.89 9.97
CA GLU A 9 -9.22 -9.72 9.99
C GLU A 9 -10.18 -9.77 11.17
N ASN A 10 -10.82 -10.92 11.39
CA ASN A 10 -11.76 -11.09 12.49
C ASN A 10 -11.11 -10.87 13.87
N PHE A 11 -9.86 -11.32 14.06
CA PHE A 11 -9.14 -11.13 15.32
C PHE A 11 -8.62 -9.71 15.54
N ILE A 12 -8.47 -8.91 14.49
CA ILE A 12 -7.95 -7.53 14.58
C ILE A 12 -9.05 -6.47 14.55
N ASP A 13 -10.22 -6.79 13.98
CA ASP A 13 -11.36 -5.86 13.88
C ASP A 13 -12.39 -6.04 15.00
N ASN A 14 -12.45 -7.22 15.63
CA ASN A 14 -13.39 -7.51 16.70
C ASN A 14 -12.69 -7.76 18.05
N PRO A 15 -13.24 -7.25 19.18
CA PRO A 15 -12.69 -7.53 20.49
C PRO A 15 -12.79 -9.03 20.82
N PRO A 16 -11.88 -9.56 21.68
CA PRO A 16 -11.94 -10.95 22.09
C PRO A 16 -13.28 -11.31 22.74
N LEU A 17 -13.79 -12.51 22.44
CA LEU A 17 -14.96 -13.03 23.16
C LEU A 17 -14.65 -13.15 24.66
N PRO A 18 -15.61 -12.88 25.56
CA PRO A 18 -15.40 -12.91 27.00
C PRO A 18 -15.02 -14.31 27.54
N ASN A 19 -15.44 -15.39 26.87
CA ASN A 19 -15.10 -16.77 27.23
C ASN A 19 -14.57 -17.55 26.02
N PRO A 20 -13.33 -17.29 25.57
CA PRO A 20 -12.80 -17.91 24.36
C PRO A 20 -12.32 -19.34 24.64
N THR A 21 -12.61 -20.25 23.72
CA THR A 21 -12.13 -21.63 23.79
C THR A 21 -10.59 -21.68 23.69
N ASN A 22 -9.97 -22.76 24.18
CA ASN A 22 -8.51 -22.94 24.06
C ASN A 22 -8.02 -22.88 22.60
N LYS A 23 -8.82 -23.39 21.65
CA LYS A 23 -8.52 -23.31 20.22
C LYS A 23 -8.52 -21.86 19.72
N MET A 24 -9.46 -21.04 20.19
CA MET A 24 -9.50 -19.61 19.86
C MET A 24 -8.32 -18.85 20.47
N LYS A 25 -7.96 -19.14 21.72
CA LYS A 25 -6.77 -18.55 22.37
C LYS A 25 -5.48 -18.88 21.60
N GLN A 26 -5.32 -20.12 21.13
CA GLN A 26 -4.17 -20.51 20.31
C GLN A 26 -4.16 -19.80 18.95
N LYS A 27 -5.31 -19.67 18.28
CA LYS A 27 -5.42 -18.90 17.03
C LYS A 27 -5.06 -17.43 17.27
N ALA A 28 -5.62 -16.79 18.29
CA ALA A 28 -5.31 -15.41 18.67
C ALA A 28 -3.80 -15.22 18.94
N GLN A 29 -3.17 -16.13 19.68
CA GLN A 29 -1.72 -16.05 19.92
C GLN A 29 -0.91 -16.16 18.62
N LYS A 30 -1.31 -17.04 17.68
CA LYS A 30 -0.65 -17.14 16.37
C LYS A 30 -0.79 -15.85 15.57
N THR A 31 -1.97 -15.25 15.58
CA THR A 31 -2.24 -13.94 14.96
C THR A 31 -1.37 -12.85 15.58
N ALA A 32 -1.30 -12.77 16.91
CA ALA A 32 -0.46 -11.80 17.61
C ALA A 32 1.03 -11.99 17.26
N ASN A 33 1.51 -13.23 17.24
CA ASN A 33 2.89 -13.53 16.85
C ASN A 33 3.19 -13.12 15.40
N LEU A 34 2.24 -13.29 14.48
CA LEU A 34 2.38 -12.90 13.07
C LEU A 34 2.44 -11.37 12.90
N LEU A 35 1.62 -10.63 13.66
CA LEU A 35 1.69 -9.16 13.70
C LEU A 35 3.06 -8.71 14.20
N CYS A 36 3.58 -9.36 15.25
CA CYS A 36 4.86 -9.02 15.86
C CYS A 36 6.09 -9.44 15.05
N SER A 37 6.01 -10.51 14.24
CA SER A 37 7.19 -11.09 13.57
C SER A 37 7.81 -10.22 12.49
N ASN A 38 7.07 -9.22 12.00
CA ASN A 38 7.51 -8.32 10.93
C ASN A 38 7.94 -6.94 11.44
N LEU A 39 7.96 -6.74 12.76
CA LEU A 39 8.31 -5.46 13.36
C LEU A 39 9.81 -5.32 13.55
N THR A 40 10.31 -4.12 13.36
CA THR A 40 11.62 -3.74 13.87
C THR A 40 11.56 -3.61 15.40
N ASN A 41 12.70 -3.78 16.08
CA ASN A 41 12.78 -3.67 17.54
C ASN A 41 12.21 -2.35 18.09
N GLY A 42 12.40 -1.24 17.37
CA GLY A 42 11.87 0.07 17.76
C GLY A 42 10.34 0.11 17.77
N VAL A 43 9.70 -0.40 16.71
CA VAL A 43 8.24 -0.50 16.62
C VAL A 43 7.71 -1.49 17.64
N PHE A 44 8.36 -2.66 17.77
CA PHE A 44 7.98 -3.68 18.73
C PHE A 44 7.95 -3.14 20.17
N ASN A 45 9.01 -2.46 20.62
CA ASN A 45 9.09 -1.95 22.00
C ASN A 45 8.09 -0.81 22.29
N THR A 46 7.70 -0.07 21.25
CA THR A 46 6.69 0.98 21.35
C THR A 46 5.29 0.36 21.51
N ILE A 47 4.95 -0.62 20.67
CA ILE A 47 3.59 -1.17 20.54
C ILE A 47 3.31 -2.37 21.46
N VAL A 48 4.29 -3.26 21.66
CA VAL A 48 4.09 -4.53 22.36
C VAL A 48 4.40 -4.35 23.84
N LYS A 49 3.36 -4.49 24.66
CA LYS A 49 3.42 -4.48 26.13
C LYS A 49 3.03 -5.85 26.67
N LYS A 50 3.29 -6.09 27.96
CA LYS A 50 3.00 -7.40 28.56
C LYS A 50 1.51 -7.71 28.50
N GLU A 51 0.68 -6.69 28.71
CA GLU A 51 -0.78 -6.81 28.75
C GLU A 51 -1.37 -7.19 27.37
N ASN A 52 -0.92 -6.53 26.30
CA ASN A 52 -1.50 -6.71 24.96
C ASN A 52 -0.80 -7.78 24.10
N SER A 53 0.39 -8.28 24.49
CA SER A 53 1.23 -9.21 23.69
C SER A 53 0.55 -10.50 23.19
N LYS A 54 -0.62 -10.85 23.74
CA LYS A 54 -1.41 -12.03 23.37
C LYS A 54 -2.77 -11.69 22.76
N ASN A 55 -3.08 -10.40 22.61
CA ASN A 55 -4.35 -9.89 22.13
C ASN A 55 -4.15 -9.18 20.78
N PRO A 56 -4.45 -9.84 19.65
CA PRO A 56 -4.28 -9.25 18.32
C PRO A 56 -5.09 -7.97 18.12
N TYR A 57 -6.29 -7.89 18.70
CA TYR A 57 -7.15 -6.71 18.60
C TYR A 57 -6.50 -5.50 19.26
N GLU A 58 -6.01 -5.64 20.49
CA GLU A 58 -5.33 -4.56 21.20
C GLU A 58 -4.00 -4.18 20.57
N LEU A 59 -3.23 -5.15 20.07
CA LEU A 59 -2.00 -4.88 19.31
C LEU A 59 -2.32 -4.05 18.06
N TRP A 60 -3.30 -4.49 17.26
CA TRP A 60 -3.72 -3.77 16.05
C TRP A 60 -4.28 -2.39 16.34
N ALA A 61 -5.03 -2.23 17.43
CA ALA A 61 -5.52 -0.93 17.88
C ALA A 61 -4.37 0.02 18.23
N MET A 62 -3.34 -0.46 18.94
CA MET A 62 -2.12 0.32 19.24
C MET A 62 -1.33 0.67 17.98
N PHE A 63 -1.21 -0.25 17.03
CA PHE A 63 -0.60 0.05 15.72
C PHE A 63 -1.31 1.21 15.04
N LYS A 64 -2.64 1.14 14.95
CA LYS A 64 -3.44 2.20 14.36
C LYS A 64 -3.28 3.51 15.13
N SER A 65 -3.30 3.50 16.46
CA SER A 65 -3.18 4.75 17.23
C SER A 65 -1.83 5.44 17.07
N VAL A 66 -0.75 4.68 16.90
CA VAL A 66 0.59 5.26 16.78
C VAL A 66 0.92 5.66 15.35
N TYR A 67 0.46 4.90 14.34
CA TYR A 67 0.92 5.06 12.96
C TYR A 67 -0.17 5.39 11.94
N ALA A 68 -1.46 5.35 12.28
CA ALA A 68 -2.51 5.60 11.28
C ALA A 68 -2.50 7.04 10.77
N SER A 69 -2.32 8.05 11.62
CA SER A 69 -2.25 9.46 11.19
C SER A 69 -1.08 9.69 10.25
N ASP A 70 0.10 9.19 10.61
CA ASP A 70 1.32 9.36 9.86
C ASP A 70 1.25 8.63 8.51
N SER A 71 0.61 7.46 8.50
CA SER A 71 0.37 6.69 7.26
C SER A 71 -0.63 7.40 6.34
N ILE A 72 -1.70 8.00 6.89
CA ILE A 72 -2.67 8.78 6.10
C ILE A 72 -2.01 10.03 5.54
N LEU A 73 -1.22 10.75 6.34
CA LEU A 73 -0.49 11.93 5.90
C LEU A 73 0.50 11.57 4.77
N ALA A 74 1.29 10.51 4.96
CA ALA A 74 2.21 10.04 3.92
C ALA A 74 1.48 9.63 2.64
N GLY A 75 0.34 8.92 2.77
CA GLY A 75 -0.50 8.58 1.62
C GLY A 75 -1.03 9.82 0.89
N TYR A 76 -1.51 10.82 1.64
CA TYR A 76 -1.95 12.10 1.08
C TYR A 76 -0.82 12.82 0.35
N GLU A 77 0.37 12.92 0.92
CA GLU A 77 1.52 13.59 0.30
C GLU A 77 1.92 12.94 -1.03
N VAL A 78 1.91 11.60 -1.09
CA VAL A 78 2.23 10.88 -2.33
C VAL A 78 1.13 11.06 -3.38
N CYS A 79 -0.14 11.03 -2.98
CA CYS A 79 -1.27 11.31 -3.87
C CYS A 79 -1.22 12.75 -4.41
N ALA A 80 -0.97 13.74 -3.56
CA ALA A 80 -0.84 15.14 -3.97
C ALA A 80 0.31 15.29 -4.98
N ARG A 81 1.47 14.68 -4.69
CA ARG A 81 2.62 14.69 -5.61
C ARG A 81 2.31 14.01 -6.94
N TRP A 82 1.57 12.89 -6.91
CA TRP A 82 1.11 12.21 -8.12
C TRP A 82 0.20 13.10 -8.96
N GLU A 83 -0.71 13.84 -8.33
CA GLU A 83 -1.56 14.82 -9.00
C GLU A 83 -0.75 15.98 -9.59
N ASP A 84 0.26 16.48 -8.87
CA ASP A 84 1.13 17.57 -9.33
C ASP A 84 2.12 17.15 -10.42
N THR A 85 2.43 15.85 -10.52
CA THR A 85 3.31 15.28 -11.55
C THR A 85 2.59 15.30 -12.90
N GLN A 86 2.65 16.44 -13.58
CA GLN A 86 2.07 16.67 -14.90
C GLN A 86 3.15 16.77 -15.97
N PHE A 87 2.78 16.42 -17.20
CA PHE A 87 3.70 16.52 -18.33
C PHE A 87 3.86 17.98 -18.79
N HIS A 88 5.11 18.46 -18.78
CA HIS A 88 5.47 19.84 -19.13
C HIS A 88 6.47 19.92 -20.30
N ASN A 89 6.27 19.09 -21.33
CA ASN A 89 7.15 18.97 -22.50
C ASN A 89 8.56 18.43 -22.23
N ASP A 90 8.84 18.01 -21.01
CA ASP A 90 10.03 17.27 -20.60
C ASP A 90 9.61 15.85 -20.23
N MET A 91 9.99 14.87 -21.06
CA MET A 91 9.61 13.47 -20.86
C MET A 91 10.43 12.82 -19.75
N ASP A 92 11.73 13.13 -19.66
CA ASP A 92 12.63 12.53 -18.66
C ASP A 92 12.25 12.97 -17.24
N ALA A 93 11.99 14.27 -17.06
CA ALA A 93 11.51 14.79 -15.78
C ALA A 93 10.14 14.22 -15.39
N TYR A 94 9.26 14.04 -16.38
CA TYR A 94 7.94 13.45 -16.15
C TYR A 94 8.03 11.97 -15.74
N ILE A 95 8.79 11.16 -16.47
CA ILE A 95 9.02 9.74 -16.17
C ILE A 95 9.64 9.59 -14.78
N THR A 96 10.68 10.38 -14.47
CA THR A 96 11.33 10.37 -13.14
C THR A 96 10.31 10.65 -12.03
N GLY A 97 9.46 11.66 -12.19
CA GLY A 97 8.42 11.97 -11.20
C GLY A 97 7.39 10.84 -11.04
N ILE A 98 6.99 10.19 -12.13
CA ILE A 98 6.09 9.04 -12.10
C ILE A 98 6.73 7.86 -11.36
N GLU A 99 7.97 7.52 -11.68
CA GLU A 99 8.70 6.42 -11.02
C GLU A 99 8.90 6.67 -9.52
N GLU A 100 9.23 7.91 -9.12
CA GLU A 100 9.32 8.29 -7.71
C GLU A 100 7.99 8.09 -6.98
N CYS A 101 6.86 8.47 -7.59
CA CYS A 101 5.54 8.24 -6.99
C CYS A 101 5.19 6.75 -6.90
N LEU A 102 5.47 5.96 -7.94
CA LEU A 102 5.24 4.51 -7.94
C LEU A 102 6.04 3.82 -6.83
N ALA A 103 7.32 4.17 -6.68
CA ALA A 103 8.15 3.64 -5.61
C ALA A 103 7.60 3.99 -4.21
N LYS A 104 7.03 5.19 -4.05
CA LYS A 104 6.40 5.59 -2.79
C LYS A 104 5.06 4.90 -2.55
N PHE A 105 4.26 4.64 -3.58
CA PHE A 105 3.05 3.81 -3.46
C PHE A 105 3.41 2.41 -2.98
N ASP A 106 4.44 1.79 -3.57
CA ASP A 106 4.93 0.47 -3.15
C ASP A 106 5.43 0.49 -1.69
N LEU A 107 6.19 1.52 -1.30
CA LEU A 107 6.69 1.69 0.07
C LEU A 107 5.56 1.81 1.10
N LEU A 108 4.47 2.48 0.74
CA LEU A 108 3.28 2.65 1.59
C LEU A 108 2.30 1.48 1.49
N GLY A 109 2.57 0.47 0.65
CA GLY A 109 1.66 -0.66 0.42
C GLY A 109 0.34 -0.25 -0.24
N MET A 110 0.34 0.85 -1.01
CA MET A 110 -0.85 1.33 -1.71
C MET A 110 -1.12 0.47 -2.95
N ILE A 111 -2.24 -0.27 -2.93
CA ILE A 111 -2.64 -1.12 -4.05
C ILE A 111 -3.48 -0.29 -5.02
N ILE A 112 -2.86 0.18 -6.10
CA ILE A 112 -3.54 0.91 -7.18
C ILE A 112 -3.57 0.01 -8.41
N PRO A 113 -4.73 -0.18 -9.07
CA PRO A 113 -4.80 -1.01 -10.27
C PRO A 113 -3.90 -0.46 -11.40
N ASP A 114 -3.09 -1.34 -11.99
CA ASP A 114 -2.19 -1.01 -13.12
C ASP A 114 -2.91 -0.28 -14.26
N PHE A 115 -4.14 -0.67 -14.57
CA PHE A 115 -4.98 0.00 -15.56
C PHE A 115 -5.20 1.49 -15.24
N VAL A 116 -5.50 1.81 -13.97
CA VAL A 116 -5.72 3.20 -13.52
C VAL A 116 -4.43 4.00 -13.64
N ILE A 117 -3.29 3.41 -13.25
CA ILE A 117 -1.96 4.04 -13.37
C ILE A 117 -1.66 4.35 -14.84
N CYS A 118 -1.83 3.38 -15.73
CA CYS A 118 -1.56 3.55 -17.16
C CYS A 118 -2.45 4.61 -17.79
N CYS A 119 -3.77 4.57 -17.54
CA CYS A 119 -4.70 5.60 -18.01
C CYS A 119 -4.31 6.99 -17.50
N SER A 120 -3.89 7.08 -16.23
CA SER A 120 -3.48 8.34 -15.62
C SER A 120 -2.21 8.90 -16.27
N ILE A 121 -1.18 8.08 -16.48
CA ILE A 121 0.06 8.47 -17.20
C ILE A 121 -0.27 8.98 -18.60
N ILE A 122 -0.97 8.16 -19.39
CA ILE A 122 -1.35 8.49 -20.77
C ILE A 122 -2.14 9.80 -20.79
N SER A 123 -3.16 9.94 -19.92
CA SER A 123 -4.02 11.14 -19.91
C SER A 123 -3.26 12.45 -19.71
N ARG A 124 -2.19 12.45 -18.91
CA ARG A 124 -1.41 13.67 -18.62
C ARG A 124 -0.56 14.10 -19.82
N ILE A 125 0.00 13.14 -20.54
CA ILE A 125 0.77 13.39 -21.76
C ILE A 125 -0.17 13.86 -22.87
N THR A 126 -1.28 13.15 -23.07
CA THR A 126 -2.16 13.35 -24.22
C THR A 126 -3.01 14.60 -24.10
N LYS A 127 -3.26 15.08 -22.87
CA LYS A 127 -3.79 16.44 -22.61
C LYS A 127 -2.94 17.55 -23.22
N LYS A 128 -1.63 17.36 -23.33
CA LYS A 128 -0.70 18.37 -23.90
C LYS A 128 -0.24 18.02 -25.31
N ARG A 129 -0.18 16.73 -25.64
CA ARG A 129 0.26 16.18 -26.95
C ARG A 129 -0.73 15.13 -27.45
N PRO A 130 -1.91 15.53 -27.96
CA PRO A 130 -2.98 14.61 -28.33
C PRO A 130 -2.58 13.63 -29.44
N PHE A 131 -1.65 14.00 -30.32
CA PHE A 131 -1.18 13.14 -31.40
C PHE A 131 -0.34 11.94 -30.93
N LEU A 132 0.25 11.99 -29.73
CA LEU A 132 0.97 10.85 -29.16
C LEU A 132 0.04 9.67 -28.84
N MET A 133 -1.27 9.90 -28.68
CA MET A 133 -2.28 8.83 -28.54
C MET A 133 -2.20 7.83 -29.68
N GLN A 134 -2.08 8.31 -30.92
CA GLN A 134 -2.12 7.46 -32.11
C GLN A 134 -0.90 6.53 -32.20
N SER A 135 0.25 6.98 -31.68
CA SER A 135 1.48 6.19 -31.57
C SER A 135 1.41 5.15 -30.45
N LEU A 136 0.84 5.53 -29.28
CA LEU A 136 0.79 4.67 -28.09
C LEU A 136 -0.23 3.52 -28.23
N PHE A 137 -1.33 3.72 -28.96
CA PHE A 137 -2.38 2.70 -29.13
C PHE A 137 -2.08 1.62 -30.18
N GLY A 138 -0.89 1.61 -30.79
CA GLY A 138 -0.47 0.54 -31.71
C GLY A 138 -0.49 -0.85 -31.06
N ASP A 139 -0.32 -0.93 -29.73
CA ASP A 139 -0.46 -2.16 -28.94
C ASP A 139 -1.23 -1.91 -27.62
N LEU A 140 -2.55 -1.89 -27.72
CA LEU A 140 -3.48 -1.72 -26.60
C LEU A 140 -3.31 -2.78 -25.49
N ALA A 141 -2.88 -3.99 -25.82
CA ALA A 141 -2.73 -5.07 -24.85
C ALA A 141 -1.52 -4.84 -23.93
N ALA A 142 -0.49 -4.17 -24.45
CA ALA A 142 0.72 -3.86 -23.69
C ALA A 142 0.56 -2.63 -22.78
N LEU A 143 -0.42 -1.75 -23.04
CA LEU A 143 -0.74 -0.57 -22.21
C LEU A 143 -1.35 -0.90 -20.84
N GLY A 144 -1.57 -2.17 -20.51
CA GLY A 144 -2.04 -2.60 -19.19
C GLY A 144 -0.94 -2.69 -18.13
N LYS A 145 0.32 -2.37 -18.45
CA LYS A 145 1.48 -2.48 -17.56
C LYS A 145 2.19 -1.14 -17.43
N PRO A 146 2.27 -0.53 -16.23
CA PRO A 146 2.86 0.80 -16.04
C PRO A 146 4.29 0.90 -16.56
N LYS A 147 5.12 -0.11 -16.28
CA LYS A 147 6.51 -0.17 -16.76
C LYS A 147 6.62 -0.23 -18.28
N PHE A 148 5.68 -0.91 -18.95
CA PHE A 148 5.66 -0.94 -20.41
C PHE A 148 5.33 0.44 -20.96
N VAL A 149 4.30 1.10 -20.42
CA VAL A 149 3.93 2.47 -20.81
C VAL A 149 5.13 3.41 -20.65
N ILE A 150 5.80 3.38 -19.50
CA ILE A 150 6.99 4.22 -19.24
C ILE A 150 8.10 3.96 -20.26
N ASN A 151 8.38 2.71 -20.62
CA ASN A 151 9.43 2.37 -21.59
C ASN A 151 9.10 2.76 -23.04
N CYS A 152 7.85 3.06 -23.36
CA CYS A 152 7.40 3.49 -24.69
C CYS A 152 7.37 5.01 -24.88
N LEU A 153 7.63 5.76 -23.80
CA LEU A 153 7.58 7.21 -23.73
C LEU A 153 8.97 7.82 -23.90
#